data_AF-A0A7C3B910-F1
#
_entry.id   AF-A0A7C3B910-F1
#
_cell.length_a   1.000
_cell.length_b   1.000
_cell.length_c   1.000
_cell.angle_alpha   90.00
_cell.angle_beta   90.00
_cell.angle_gamma   90.00
#
_symmetry.space_group_name_H-M   'P 1'
#
loop_
_entity.id
_entity.type
_entity.pdbx_description
1 polymer ?
#
loop_
_entity_poly.entity_id
_entity_poly.type
_entity_poly.pdbx_seq_one_letter_code
_entity_poly.pdbx_strand_id
1 'polypeptide(L)'
;MRYTVKRLFSPLALILLLLAGGLSACGGSKVELKMAPKSQLPPALQQAPINVREAYRFALANKDILEKIPCYCGCGGVGHQSNYNCYVQDDGSVSGQLVLDSHAYG
;
A
#
# COMPACT_ATOMS: atom_id res chain seq x y z
N MET A 1 -3.43 20.37 64.59
CA MET A 1 -2.65 19.91 63.42
C MET A 1 -3.44 20.22 62.16
N ARG A 2 -3.16 21.35 61.49
CA ARG A 2 -3.91 21.82 60.31
C ARG A 2 -3.15 21.39 59.06
N TYR A 3 -3.65 20.38 58.34
CA TYR A 3 -3.12 20.02 57.03
C TYR A 3 -3.63 21.05 56.02
N THR A 4 -2.78 22.03 55.68
CA THR A 4 -3.07 22.96 54.59
C THR A 4 -2.92 22.20 53.28
N VAL A 5 -4.05 21.86 52.65
CA VAL A 5 -4.09 21.37 51.27
C VAL A 5 -3.64 22.51 50.38
N LYS A 6 -2.33 22.64 50.17
CA LYS A 6 -1.80 23.51 49.12
C LYS A 6 -2.33 22.93 47.82
N ARG A 7 -3.27 23.64 47.18
CA ARG A 7 -3.74 23.35 45.82
C ARG A 7 -2.50 23.31 44.94
N LEU A 8 -1.99 22.10 44.73
CA LEU A 8 -0.82 21.84 43.93
C LEU A 8 -1.27 21.99 42.48
N PHE A 9 -1.42 23.23 42.02
CA PHE A 9 -1.40 23.55 40.60
C PHE A 9 0.02 23.24 40.12
N SER A 10 0.32 21.95 40.01
CA SER A 10 1.58 21.46 39.50
C SER A 10 1.52 21.64 37.98
N PRO A 11 2.28 22.58 37.40
CA PRO A 11 2.30 22.75 35.95
C PRO A 11 2.69 21.44 35.25
N LEU A 12 3.41 20.56 35.94
CA LEU A 12 3.76 19.22 35.49
C LEU A 12 2.54 18.33 35.22
N ALA A 13 1.50 18.42 36.05
CA ALA A 13 0.26 17.64 35.86
C ALA A 13 -0.52 18.11 34.63
N LEU A 14 -0.52 19.43 34.37
CA LEU A 14 -1.13 20.01 33.17
C LEU A 14 -0.34 19.63 31.91
N ILE A 15 0.99 19.66 31.99
CA ILE A 15 1.90 19.24 30.91
C ILE A 15 1.69 17.75 30.58
N LEU A 16 1.60 16.88 31.58
CA LEU A 16 1.31 15.45 31.39
C LEU A 16 -0.04 15.19 30.72
N LEU A 17 -1.08 15.94 31.09
CA LEU A 17 -2.41 15.85 30.46
C LEU A 17 -2.39 16.31 28.99
N LEU A 18 -1.66 17.38 28.67
CA LEU A 18 -1.50 17.88 27.31
C LEU A 18 -0.68 16.92 26.42
N LEU A 19 0.37 16.32 26.97
CA LEU A 19 1.17 15.29 26.30
C LEU A 19 0.35 14.04 25.99
N ALA A 20 -0.50 13.59 26.93
CA ALA A 20 -1.37 12.42 26.72
C ALA A 20 -2.43 12.66 25.62
N GLY A 21 -2.99 13.88 25.53
CA GLY A 21 -3.99 14.23 24.51
C GLY A 21 -3.44 14.34 23.09
N GLY A 22 -2.14 14.63 22.92
CA GLY A 22 -1.51 14.78 21.61
C GLY A 22 -1.31 13.47 20.84
N LEU A 23 -1.30 12.33 21.53
CA LEU A 23 -0.99 11.02 20.92
C LEU A 23 -2.19 10.40 20.16
N SER A 24 -3.42 10.87 20.38
CA SER A 24 -4.62 10.33 19.73
C SER A 24 -4.78 10.75 18.26
N ALA A 25 -3.92 11.63 17.73
CA ALA A 25 -3.99 12.13 16.36
C ALA A 25 -3.24 11.27 15.32
N CYS A 26 -2.54 10.21 15.74
CA CYS A 26 -1.82 9.30 14.82
C CYS A 26 -2.75 8.23 14.22
N GLY A 27 -3.84 8.64 13.57
CA GLY A 27 -4.68 7.78 12.75
C GLY A 27 -4.53 8.17 11.28
N GLY A 28 -3.73 7.44 10.51
CA GLY A 28 -3.54 7.72 9.09
C GLY A 28 -4.86 7.62 8.31
N SER A 29 -5.12 8.59 7.43
CA SER A 29 -6.28 8.58 6.54
C SER A 29 -6.26 7.32 5.67
N LYS A 30 -7.39 6.61 5.59
CA LYS A 30 -7.55 5.50 4.64
C LYS A 30 -7.64 6.09 3.23
N VAL A 31 -6.59 5.89 2.43
CA VAL A 31 -6.64 6.20 1.01
C VAL A 31 -7.36 5.05 0.31
N GLU A 32 -8.51 5.35 -0.30
CA GLU A 32 -9.22 4.38 -1.13
C GLU A 32 -8.54 4.31 -2.51
N LEU A 33 -7.89 3.18 -2.79
CA LEU A 33 -7.20 2.95 -4.05
C LEU A 33 -8.16 2.27 -5.04
N LYS A 34 -8.02 2.62 -6.33
CA LYS A 34 -8.73 1.93 -7.41
C LYS A 34 -8.14 0.53 -7.58
N MET A 35 -8.98 -0.51 -7.49
CA MET A 35 -8.56 -1.91 -7.56
C MET A 35 -9.37 -2.67 -8.61
N ALA A 36 -8.74 -3.57 -9.34
CA ALA A 36 -9.46 -4.50 -10.22
C ALA A 36 -10.29 -5.50 -9.39
N PRO A 37 -11.40 -6.03 -9.92
CA PRO A 37 -12.14 -7.12 -9.28
C PRO A 37 -11.26 -8.36 -9.07
N LYS A 38 -11.40 -9.03 -7.93
CA LYS A 38 -10.70 -10.30 -7.66
C LYS A 38 -11.01 -11.37 -8.73
N SER A 39 -12.20 -11.35 -9.31
CA SER A 39 -12.63 -12.29 -10.36
C SER A 39 -11.88 -12.15 -11.68
N GLN A 40 -11.18 -11.03 -11.91
CA GLN A 40 -10.32 -10.87 -13.09
C GLN A 40 -8.97 -11.57 -12.94
N LEU A 41 -8.61 -11.98 -11.73
CA LEU A 41 -7.37 -12.74 -11.51
C LEU A 41 -7.58 -14.23 -11.84
N PRO A 42 -6.56 -14.93 -12.35
CA PRO A 42 -6.60 -16.38 -12.49
C PRO A 42 -6.68 -17.06 -11.11
N PRO A 43 -7.20 -18.31 -11.03
CA PRO A 43 -7.46 -18.99 -9.76
C PRO A 43 -6.27 -19.03 -8.79
N ALA A 44 -5.05 -19.22 -9.29
CA ALA A 44 -3.85 -19.22 -8.45
C ALA A 44 -3.65 -17.86 -7.74
N LEU A 45 -3.76 -16.75 -8.47
CA LEU A 45 -3.65 -15.39 -7.91
C LEU A 45 -4.83 -15.01 -7.02
N GLN A 46 -6.01 -15.60 -7.24
CA GLN A 46 -7.13 -15.43 -6.32
C GLN A 46 -6.86 -16.04 -4.94
N GLN A 47 -6.00 -17.06 -4.85
CA GLN A 47 -5.63 -17.76 -3.62
C GLN A 47 -4.29 -17.33 -3.04
N ALA A 48 -3.54 -16.50 -3.75
CA ALA A 48 -2.26 -15.95 -3.31
C ALA A 48 -2.36 -15.18 -1.98
N PRO A 49 -1.22 -14.98 -1.27
CA PRO A 49 -1.14 -14.07 -0.14
C PRO A 49 -1.77 -12.71 -0.45
N ILE A 50 -2.40 -12.10 0.57
CA ILE A 50 -3.19 -10.88 0.38
C ILE A 50 -2.39 -9.76 -0.29
N ASN A 51 -1.13 -9.56 0.11
CA ASN A 51 -0.24 -8.54 -0.45
C ASN A 51 0.04 -8.79 -1.94
N VAL A 52 0.30 -10.04 -2.34
CA VAL A 52 0.50 -10.42 -3.74
C VAL A 52 -0.78 -10.15 -4.52
N ARG A 53 -1.90 -10.69 -4.05
CA ARG A 53 -3.21 -10.54 -4.72
C ARG A 53 -3.60 -9.08 -4.92
N GLU A 54 -3.46 -8.24 -3.89
CA GLU A 54 -3.79 -6.82 -3.99
C GLU A 54 -2.82 -6.06 -4.90
N ALA A 55 -1.53 -6.42 -4.93
CA ALA A 55 -0.57 -5.80 -5.85
C ALA A 55 -0.95 -6.02 -7.33
N TYR A 56 -1.34 -7.25 -7.71
CA TYR A 56 -1.85 -7.52 -9.07
C TYR A 56 -3.14 -6.75 -9.35
N ARG A 57 -4.09 -6.71 -8.41
CA ARG A 57 -5.35 -5.96 -8.58
C ARG A 57 -5.10 -4.46 -8.76
N PHE A 58 -4.14 -3.91 -8.04
CA PHE A 58 -3.73 -2.53 -8.18
C PHE A 58 -3.11 -2.28 -9.55
N ALA A 59 -2.19 -3.15 -9.98
CA ALA A 59 -1.51 -3.01 -11.26
C ALA A 59 -2.47 -3.00 -12.45
N LEU A 60 -3.44 -3.92 -12.46
CA LEU A 60 -4.46 -3.99 -13.52
C LEU A 60 -5.37 -2.76 -13.58
N ALA A 61 -5.62 -2.10 -12.45
CA ALA A 61 -6.50 -0.94 -12.39
C ALA A 61 -5.81 0.41 -12.68
N ASN A 62 -4.48 0.46 -12.58
CA ASN A 62 -3.67 1.69 -12.57
C ASN A 62 -2.46 1.60 -13.51
N LYS A 63 -2.66 1.01 -14.70
CA LYS A 63 -1.62 0.85 -15.73
C LYS A 63 -0.90 2.16 -16.05
N ASP A 64 -1.66 3.22 -16.29
CA ASP A 64 -1.16 4.56 -16.67
C ASP A 64 -0.24 5.20 -15.62
N ILE A 65 -0.43 4.83 -14.35
CA ILE A 65 0.43 5.26 -13.24
C ILE A 65 1.67 4.37 -13.21
N LEU A 66 1.50 3.05 -13.25
CA LEU A 66 2.61 2.12 -13.12
C LEU A 66 3.58 2.13 -14.31
N GLU A 67 3.13 2.49 -15.51
CA GLU A 67 3.99 2.69 -16.68
C GLU A 67 4.96 3.87 -16.51
N LYS A 68 4.63 4.85 -15.65
CA LYS A 68 5.48 6.01 -15.34
C LYS A 68 6.47 5.74 -14.21
N ILE A 69 6.30 4.62 -13.50
CA ILE A 69 7.16 4.24 -12.39
C ILE A 69 8.23 3.31 -12.94
N PRO A 70 9.53 3.65 -12.81
CA PRO A 70 10.60 2.78 -13.32
C PRO A 70 10.61 1.42 -12.63
N CYS A 71 11.08 0.39 -13.34
CA CYS A 71 11.32 -0.92 -12.75
C CYS A 71 12.64 -0.92 -11.98
N TYR A 72 12.60 -1.22 -10.68
CA TYR A 72 13.78 -1.29 -9.81
C TYR A 72 14.15 -2.71 -9.40
N CYS A 73 13.50 -3.73 -9.98
CA CYS A 73 13.74 -5.13 -9.68
C CYS A 73 15.05 -5.69 -10.29
N GLY A 74 15.74 -4.90 -11.13
CA GLY A 74 16.94 -5.34 -11.84
C GLY A 74 16.67 -6.19 -13.09
N CYS A 75 15.40 -6.42 -13.44
CA CYS A 75 14.99 -7.21 -14.61
C CYS A 75 14.92 -6.43 -15.93
N GLY A 76 15.50 -5.22 -16.00
CA GLY A 76 15.49 -4.43 -17.24
C GLY A 76 16.14 -5.13 -18.43
N GLY A 77 17.09 -6.05 -18.17
CA GLY A 77 17.78 -6.83 -19.21
C GLY A 77 16.90 -7.84 -19.96
N VAL A 78 15.71 -8.17 -19.43
CA VAL A 78 14.74 -9.06 -20.10
C VAL A 78 13.57 -8.29 -20.76
N GLY A 79 13.69 -6.97 -20.88
CA GLY A 79 12.72 -6.14 -21.61
C GLY A 79 11.64 -5.48 -20.74
N HIS A 80 11.70 -5.59 -19.41
CA HIS A 80 10.76 -4.88 -18.52
C HIS A 80 11.11 -3.39 -18.43
N GLN A 81 10.16 -2.53 -18.80
CA GLN A 81 10.39 -1.09 -18.96
C GLN A 81 9.89 -0.27 -17.76
N SER A 82 8.91 -0.78 -17.02
CA SER A 82 8.24 -0.07 -15.93
C SER A 82 7.82 -1.02 -14.81
N ASN A 83 7.34 -0.48 -13.69
CA ASN A 83 6.77 -1.25 -12.61
C ASN A 83 5.53 -2.05 -13.06
N TYR A 84 4.81 -1.60 -14.08
CA TYR A 84 3.68 -2.34 -14.64
C TYR A 84 4.11 -3.72 -15.17
N ASN A 85 5.29 -3.80 -15.79
CA ASN A 85 5.82 -5.04 -16.33
C ASN A 85 6.17 -6.09 -15.25
N CYS A 86 6.19 -5.73 -13.96
CA CYS A 86 6.32 -6.72 -12.89
C CYS A 86 5.09 -7.64 -12.77
N TYR A 87 3.94 -7.20 -13.28
CA TYR A 87 2.65 -7.88 -13.08
C TYR A 87 2.02 -8.37 -14.38
N VAL A 88 2.36 -7.75 -15.51
CA VAL A 88 1.75 -8.02 -16.81
C VAL A 88 2.83 -8.13 -17.87
N GLN A 89 2.82 -9.22 -18.62
CA GLN A 89 3.72 -9.41 -19.75
C GLN A 89 3.29 -8.48 -20.89
N ASP A 90 4.26 -7.79 -21.46
CA ASP A 90 4.06 -7.01 -22.68
C ASP A 90 4.41 -7.89 -23.88
N ASP A 91 3.41 -8.58 -24.43
CA ASP A 91 3.59 -9.52 -25.54
C ASP A 91 3.30 -8.88 -26.90
N GLY A 92 3.05 -7.56 -26.94
CA GLY A 92 2.68 -6.84 -28.17
C GLY A 92 1.36 -7.34 -28.79
N SER A 93 0.58 -8.14 -28.06
CA SER A 93 -0.65 -8.75 -28.57
C SER A 93 -1.75 -7.71 -28.71
N VAL A 94 -2.12 -7.42 -29.96
CA VAL A 94 -3.30 -6.64 -30.36
C VAL A 94 -4.61 -7.34 -29.93
N SER A 95 -4.51 -8.59 -29.45
CA SER A 95 -5.64 -9.47 -29.16
C SER A 95 -6.34 -9.18 -27.83
N GLY A 96 -5.87 -8.22 -27.04
CA GLY A 96 -6.50 -7.84 -25.76
C GLY A 96 -6.43 -8.93 -24.68
N GLN A 97 -5.63 -9.98 -24.89
CA GLN A 97 -5.49 -11.08 -23.93
C GLN A 97 -4.42 -10.70 -22.90
N LEU A 98 -4.87 -10.31 -21.72
CA LEU A 98 -4.02 -9.95 -20.60
C LEU A 98 -3.25 -11.19 -20.10
N VAL A 99 -1.94 -11.22 -20.33
CA VAL A 99 -1.04 -12.24 -19.77
C VAL A 99 -0.38 -11.69 -18.51
N LEU A 100 -0.64 -12.34 -17.37
CA LEU A 100 -0.03 -11.93 -16.10
C LEU A 100 1.37 -12.54 -15.97
N ASP A 101 2.30 -11.72 -15.52
CA ASP A 101 3.65 -12.17 -15.18
C ASP A 101 3.62 -12.89 -13.84
N SER A 102 4.43 -13.94 -13.65
CA SER A 102 4.55 -14.65 -12.37
C SER A 102 5.65 -14.09 -11.47
N HIS A 103 6.51 -13.17 -11.94
CA HIS A 103 7.63 -12.63 -11.17
C HIS A 103 7.21 -11.92 -9.88
N ALA A 104 6.05 -11.25 -9.86
CA ALA A 104 5.55 -10.60 -8.64
C ALA A 104 4.88 -11.58 -7.65
N TYR A 105 4.86 -12.88 -7.94
CA TYR A 105 4.29 -13.91 -7.07
C TYR A 105 5.19 -14.31 -5.89
N GLY A 106 6.50 -14.03 -5.99
CA GLY A 106 7.53 -14.40 -5.00
C GLY A 106 8.62 -15.27 -5.58
#